data_AF-A0A382SQI1-F1
#
_entry.id   AF-A0A382SQI1-F1
#
_cell.length_a   1.000
_cell.length_b   1.000
_cell.length_c   1.000
_cell.angle_alpha   90.00
_cell.angle_beta   90.00
_cell.angle_gamma   90.00
#
_symmetry.space_group_name_H-M   'P 1'
#
loop_
_entity.id
_entity.type
_entity.pdbx_description
1 polymer ?
#
loop_
_entity_poly.entity_id
_entity_poly.type
_entity_poly.pdbx_seq_one_letter_code
_entity_poly.pdbx_strand_id
1 'polypeptide(L)'
;MRIYRVITCAALFAGLFLQAAPKVTAPPAKVRKALKLDTFYQKHVDVGGLSIVSSKNVSDYALLEAAFLIGQMLGDRQDILKAMAKNKVRFAIMAHNEYTTQIPEHSDLQPRLYWNKRARGLGATFERPAVSCGEENLLLYPKDPYSKENILIHEFAHAIHNMGLSETDPTFDERLEATYEAAVKERL
;
A
#
# COMPACT_ATOMS: atom_id res chain seq x y z
N MET A 1 63.37 19.47 -6.73
CA MET A 1 62.40 18.75 -7.59
C MET A 1 61.90 17.50 -6.85
N ARG A 2 60.69 17.54 -6.28
CA ARG A 2 59.71 16.43 -6.14
C ARG A 2 58.63 16.84 -5.13
N ILE A 3 57.49 17.29 -5.67
CA ILE A 3 56.26 17.55 -4.94
C ILE A 3 55.48 16.23 -4.94
N TYR A 4 55.27 15.62 -3.78
CA TYR A 4 54.41 14.45 -3.65
C TYR A 4 52.97 14.93 -3.43
N ARG A 5 52.14 14.86 -4.48
CA ARG A 5 50.69 15.02 -4.37
C ARG A 5 50.12 13.76 -3.73
N VAL A 6 49.62 13.86 -2.50
CA VAL A 6 48.79 12.83 -1.89
C VAL A 6 47.41 12.93 -2.53
N ILE A 7 47.05 11.94 -3.36
CA ILE A 7 45.70 11.77 -3.89
C ILE A 7 44.91 11.00 -2.83
N THR A 8 44.07 11.67 -2.06
CA THR A 8 43.04 11.02 -1.25
C THR A 8 41.93 10.52 -2.17
N CYS A 9 41.93 9.22 -2.47
CA CYS A 9 40.76 8.55 -3.01
C CYS A 9 39.67 8.49 -1.93
N ALA A 10 38.65 9.34 -2.05
CA ALA A 10 37.42 9.17 -1.30
C ALA A 10 36.64 8.00 -1.92
N ALA A 11 36.66 6.85 -1.25
CA ALA A 11 35.80 5.73 -1.60
C ALA A 11 34.35 6.10 -1.27
N LEU A 12 33.55 6.41 -2.29
CA LEU A 12 32.09 6.47 -2.20
C LEU A 12 31.58 5.05 -1.92
N PHE A 13 31.33 4.74 -0.66
CA PHE A 13 30.52 3.58 -0.29
C PHE A 13 29.07 3.88 -0.66
N ALA A 14 28.67 3.53 -1.88
CA ALA A 14 27.27 3.29 -2.19
C ALA A 14 26.84 2.04 -1.42
N GLY A 15 26.33 2.24 -0.20
CA GLY A 15 25.75 1.16 0.58
C GLY A 15 24.50 0.64 -0.14
N LEU A 16 24.63 -0.45 -0.89
CA LEU A 16 23.49 -1.27 -1.29
C LEU A 16 22.89 -1.84 -0.01
N PHE A 17 21.81 -1.22 0.47
CA PHE A 17 20.96 -1.81 1.48
C PHE A 17 20.27 -3.02 0.84
N LEU A 18 20.86 -4.20 1.00
CA LEU A 18 20.18 -5.45 0.70
C LEU A 18 19.05 -5.61 1.73
N GLN A 19 17.85 -5.16 1.37
CA GLN A 19 16.68 -5.39 2.20
C GLN A 19 16.34 -6.89 2.12
N ALA A 20 16.30 -7.57 3.27
CA ALA A 20 15.90 -8.97 3.32
C ALA A 20 14.50 -9.13 2.70
N ALA A 21 14.28 -10.24 1.99
CA ALA A 21 12.99 -10.52 1.37
C ALA A 21 11.87 -10.43 2.41
N PRO A 22 10.72 -9.78 2.09
CA PRO A 22 9.61 -9.67 3.01
C PRO A 22 9.15 -11.07 3.44
N LYS A 23 8.89 -11.23 4.74
CA LYS A 23 8.43 -12.50 5.32
C LYS A 23 7.07 -12.28 5.98
N VAL A 24 6.14 -13.20 5.73
CA VAL A 24 4.85 -13.22 6.42
C VAL A 24 5.04 -13.65 7.87
N THR A 25 4.51 -12.85 8.78
CA THR A 25 4.54 -13.10 10.23
C THR A 25 3.19 -12.80 10.87
N ALA A 26 3.01 -13.07 12.16
CA ALA A 26 1.90 -12.50 12.88
C ALA A 26 2.14 -11.01 13.17
N PRO A 27 1.12 -10.13 13.15
CA PRO A 27 1.29 -8.72 13.47
C PRO A 27 1.97 -8.55 14.84
N PRO A 28 3.16 -7.90 14.91
CA PRO A 28 3.86 -7.70 16.16
C PRO A 28 3.02 -6.91 17.17
N ALA A 29 3.19 -7.18 18.47
CA ALA A 29 2.41 -6.50 19.52
C ALA A 29 2.49 -4.96 19.44
N LYS A 30 3.66 -4.41 19.08
CA LYS A 30 3.86 -2.97 18.84
C LYS A 30 2.99 -2.44 17.70
N VAL A 31 2.89 -3.18 16.59
CA VAL A 31 2.10 -2.81 15.40
C VAL A 31 0.62 -2.89 15.72
N ARG A 32 0.18 -3.98 16.38
CA ARG A 32 -1.21 -4.12 16.85
C ARG A 32 -1.64 -2.94 17.72
N LYS A 33 -0.81 -2.55 18.68
CA LYS A 33 -1.09 -1.41 19.57
C LYS A 33 -1.10 -0.09 18.79
N ALA A 34 -0.11 0.16 17.94
CA ALA A 34 0.03 1.43 17.22
C ALA A 34 -1.14 1.68 16.25
N LEU A 35 -1.55 0.64 15.52
CA LEU A 35 -2.62 0.73 14.53
C LEU A 35 -4.01 0.35 15.06
N LYS A 36 -4.11 -0.04 16.35
CA LYS A 36 -5.31 -0.62 16.97
C LYS A 36 -5.90 -1.76 16.14
N LEU A 37 -5.05 -2.67 15.67
CA LEU A 37 -5.47 -3.77 14.80
C LEU A 37 -6.42 -4.72 15.53
N ASP A 38 -7.53 -5.05 14.88
CA ASP A 38 -8.46 -6.08 15.35
C ASP A 38 -7.79 -7.46 15.40
N THR A 39 -8.32 -8.35 16.24
CA THR A 39 -7.91 -9.75 16.33
C THR A 39 -8.11 -10.55 15.04
N PHE A 40 -9.00 -10.08 14.15
CA PHE A 40 -9.19 -10.57 12.79
C PHE A 40 -7.85 -10.68 12.04
N TYR A 41 -7.00 -9.65 12.15
CA TYR A 41 -5.70 -9.62 11.50
C TYR A 41 -4.72 -10.58 12.17
N GLN A 42 -4.33 -11.62 11.46
CA GLN A 42 -3.45 -12.69 11.94
C GLN A 42 -2.16 -12.83 11.14
N LYS A 43 -2.09 -12.25 9.93
CA LYS A 43 -0.89 -12.18 9.11
C LYS A 43 -0.46 -10.74 8.87
N HIS A 44 0.84 -10.53 8.71
CA HIS A 44 1.47 -9.23 8.57
C HIS A 44 2.75 -9.30 7.72
N VAL A 45 2.92 -8.28 6.88
CA VAL A 45 4.18 -7.93 6.22
C VAL A 45 4.41 -6.43 6.40
N ASP A 46 5.65 -6.03 6.70
CA ASP A 46 6.06 -4.63 6.78
C ASP A 46 6.72 -4.19 5.47
N VAL A 47 6.27 -3.06 4.93
CA VAL A 47 6.86 -2.40 3.77
C VAL A 47 7.25 -0.98 4.15
N GLY A 48 8.48 -0.81 4.65
CA GLY A 48 9.01 0.51 5.00
C GLY A 48 8.20 1.22 6.10
N GLY A 49 7.60 0.47 7.03
CA GLY A 49 6.72 0.98 8.08
C GLY A 49 5.22 0.99 7.72
N LEU A 50 4.84 0.78 6.46
CA LEU A 50 3.46 0.51 6.07
C LEU A 50 3.13 -0.96 6.37
N SER A 51 2.00 -1.21 7.03
CA SER A 51 1.57 -2.57 7.37
C SER A 51 0.62 -3.15 6.32
N ILE A 52 1.00 -4.29 5.75
CA ILE A 52 0.10 -5.18 5.02
C ILE A 52 -0.42 -6.20 6.02
N VAL A 53 -1.74 -6.37 6.10
CA VAL A 53 -2.40 -7.21 7.09
C VAL A 53 -3.49 -8.05 6.46
N SER A 54 -3.77 -9.21 7.03
CA SER A 54 -4.89 -10.05 6.59
C SER A 54 -5.33 -11.03 7.66
N SER A 55 -6.44 -11.72 7.40
CA SER A 55 -6.86 -12.86 8.21
C SER A 55 -5.89 -14.05 8.04
N LYS A 56 -6.10 -15.10 8.83
CA LYS A 56 -5.35 -16.35 8.67
C LYS A 56 -5.66 -17.09 7.35
N ASN A 57 -6.77 -16.78 6.69
CA ASN A 57 -7.27 -17.51 5.53
C ASN A 57 -6.63 -17.06 4.22
N VAL A 58 -6.09 -15.84 4.17
CA VAL A 58 -5.42 -15.29 2.98
C VAL A 58 -4.11 -16.02 2.72
N SER A 59 -3.82 -16.32 1.46
CA SER A 59 -2.55 -16.89 1.00
C SER A 59 -1.35 -16.00 1.36
N ASP A 60 -0.27 -16.59 1.88
CA ASP A 60 0.97 -15.85 2.16
C ASP A 60 1.51 -15.18 0.90
N TYR A 61 1.33 -15.80 -0.27
CA TYR A 61 1.71 -15.24 -1.56
C TYR A 61 0.99 -13.93 -1.87
N ALA A 62 -0.26 -13.75 -1.44
CA ALA A 62 -0.99 -12.50 -1.66
C ALA A 62 -0.37 -11.34 -0.86
N LEU A 63 0.10 -11.58 0.38
CA LEU A 63 0.79 -10.54 1.15
C LEU A 63 2.14 -10.16 0.53
N LEU A 64 2.87 -11.16 0.00
CA LEU A 64 4.15 -10.93 -0.65
C LEU A 64 4.00 -10.21 -1.99
N GLU A 65 2.98 -10.57 -2.78
CA GLU A 65 2.64 -9.86 -4.02
C GLU A 65 2.23 -8.42 -3.74
N ALA A 66 1.39 -8.20 -2.72
CA ALA A 66 1.03 -6.86 -2.29
C ALA A 66 2.27 -6.06 -1.85
N ALA A 67 3.21 -6.68 -1.13
CA ALA A 67 4.44 -6.03 -0.72
C ALA A 67 5.32 -5.63 -1.90
N PHE A 68 5.42 -6.49 -2.91
CA PHE A 68 6.12 -6.22 -4.14
C PHE A 68 5.49 -5.04 -4.90
N LEU A 69 4.17 -5.10 -5.16
CA LEU A 69 3.45 -4.07 -5.91
C LEU A 69 3.49 -2.70 -5.22
N ILE A 70 3.27 -2.65 -3.89
CA ILE A 70 3.37 -1.41 -3.12
C ILE A 70 4.79 -0.83 -3.21
N GLY A 71 5.82 -1.68 -3.09
CA GLY A 71 7.21 -1.26 -3.28
C GLY A 71 7.46 -0.67 -4.67
N GLN A 72 6.93 -1.29 -5.72
CA GLN A 72 7.06 -0.79 -7.09
C GLN A 72 6.32 0.53 -7.32
N MET A 73 5.11 0.68 -6.79
CA MET A 73 4.31 1.91 -6.96
C MET A 73 4.96 3.14 -6.34
N LEU A 74 5.66 2.97 -5.21
CA LEU A 74 6.27 4.08 -4.48
C LEU A 74 7.73 4.32 -4.86
N GLY A 75 8.46 3.27 -5.26
CA GLY A 75 9.89 3.36 -5.57
C GLY A 75 10.67 4.03 -4.45
N ASP A 76 11.39 5.10 -4.78
CA ASP A 76 12.23 5.83 -3.82
C ASP A 76 11.46 6.83 -2.93
N ARG A 77 10.13 6.94 -3.07
CA ARG A 77 9.27 7.87 -2.29
C ARG A 77 8.95 7.37 -0.89
N GLN A 78 10.01 7.18 -0.11
CA GLN A 78 9.92 6.78 1.30
C GLN A 78 9.27 7.86 2.18
N ASP A 79 9.25 9.11 1.73
CA ASP A 79 8.50 10.21 2.36
C ASP A 79 6.99 9.95 2.34
N ILE A 80 6.44 9.50 1.20
CA ILE A 80 5.01 9.14 1.08
C ILE A 80 4.69 7.96 2.00
N LEU A 81 5.52 6.90 2.00
CA LEU A 81 5.32 5.75 2.89
C LEU A 81 5.25 6.17 4.37
N LYS A 82 6.16 7.05 4.79
CA LYS A 82 6.18 7.58 6.16
C LYS A 82 4.94 8.41 6.46
N ALA A 83 4.48 9.24 5.53
CA ALA A 83 3.24 10.02 5.69
C ALA A 83 2.01 9.09 5.81
N MET A 84 1.89 8.10 4.94
CA MET A 84 0.82 7.11 5.01
C MET A 84 0.86 6.30 6.31
N ALA A 85 2.04 5.87 6.76
CA ALA A 85 2.22 5.17 8.03
C ALA A 85 1.87 6.04 9.24
N LYS A 86 2.26 7.33 9.23
CA LYS A 86 1.85 8.34 10.23
C LYS A 86 0.33 8.50 10.26
N ASN A 87 -0.30 8.47 9.10
CA ASN A 87 -1.76 8.49 8.93
C ASN A 87 -2.42 7.13 9.19
N LYS A 88 -1.67 6.18 9.75
CA LYS A 88 -2.12 4.85 10.18
C LYS A 88 -2.69 3.99 9.07
N VAL A 89 -2.33 4.29 7.82
CA VAL A 89 -2.76 3.50 6.66
C VAL A 89 -2.24 2.07 6.81
N ARG A 90 -3.10 1.10 6.55
CA ARG A 90 -2.73 -0.30 6.31
C ARG A 90 -3.35 -0.79 5.02
N PHE A 91 -2.72 -1.79 4.42
CA PHE A 91 -3.26 -2.53 3.29
C PHE A 91 -3.83 -3.87 3.79
N ALA A 92 -5.15 -4.01 3.74
CA ALA A 92 -5.90 -5.14 4.27
C ALA A 92 -6.32 -6.09 3.14
N ILE A 93 -5.86 -7.34 3.19
CA ILE A 93 -6.21 -8.34 2.17
C ILE A 93 -7.36 -9.20 2.68
N MET A 94 -8.37 -9.38 1.83
CA MET A 94 -9.49 -10.29 2.05
C MET A 94 -9.19 -11.63 1.37
N ALA A 95 -9.51 -12.74 2.03
CA ALA A 95 -9.51 -14.04 1.37
C ALA A 95 -10.61 -14.08 0.29
N HIS A 96 -10.48 -15.00 -0.66
CA HIS A 96 -11.44 -15.14 -1.76
C HIS A 96 -12.88 -15.47 -1.27
N ASN A 97 -13.01 -15.97 -0.05
CA ASN A 97 -14.27 -16.32 0.62
C ASN A 97 -14.63 -15.37 1.78
N GLU A 98 -13.89 -14.27 1.94
CA GLU A 98 -14.20 -13.19 2.88
C GLU A 98 -14.83 -12.01 2.13
N TYR A 99 -15.61 -11.20 2.83
CA TYR A 99 -16.34 -10.08 2.26
C TYR A 99 -15.84 -8.73 2.77
N THR A 100 -16.15 -7.66 2.03
CA THR A 100 -15.76 -6.27 2.34
C THR A 100 -16.12 -5.86 3.76
N THR A 101 -17.34 -6.14 4.22
CA THR A 101 -17.76 -5.82 5.60
C THR A 101 -17.18 -6.73 6.69
N GLN A 102 -16.36 -7.72 6.34
CA GLN A 102 -15.59 -8.50 7.31
C GLN A 102 -14.21 -7.88 7.59
N ILE A 103 -13.75 -6.95 6.76
CA ILE A 103 -12.63 -6.08 7.12
C ILE A 103 -13.07 -5.20 8.30
N PRO A 104 -12.36 -5.18 9.43
CA PRO A 104 -12.76 -4.46 10.63
C PRO A 104 -13.11 -2.98 10.38
N GLU A 105 -12.29 -2.31 9.58
CA GLU A 105 -12.46 -0.90 9.19
C GLU A 105 -13.73 -0.63 8.36
N HIS A 106 -14.30 -1.65 7.74
CA HIS A 106 -15.46 -1.56 6.85
C HIS A 106 -16.71 -2.23 7.43
N SER A 107 -16.63 -2.71 8.67
CA SER A 107 -17.66 -3.51 9.33
C SER A 107 -18.98 -2.78 9.55
N ASP A 108 -18.93 -1.45 9.57
CA ASP A 108 -20.05 -0.55 9.79
C ASP A 108 -20.78 -0.13 8.50
N LEU A 109 -20.27 -0.52 7.33
CA LEU A 109 -20.86 -0.15 6.05
C LEU A 109 -22.24 -0.79 5.86
N GLN A 110 -23.23 0.05 5.56
CA GLN A 110 -24.61 -0.35 5.29
C GLN A 110 -25.10 0.14 3.93
N PRO A 111 -26.01 -0.60 3.26
CA PRO A 111 -26.49 -1.94 3.61
C PRO A 111 -25.42 -3.02 3.38
N ARG A 112 -25.23 -3.92 4.35
CA ARG A 112 -24.16 -4.94 4.31
C ARG A 112 -24.10 -5.75 3.00
N LEU A 113 -25.26 -6.24 2.53
CA LEU A 113 -25.33 -7.06 1.32
C LEU A 113 -24.95 -6.28 0.05
N TYR A 114 -25.23 -4.99 0.01
CA TYR A 114 -24.83 -4.13 -1.10
C TYR A 114 -23.30 -4.05 -1.17
N TRP A 115 -22.64 -3.70 -0.06
CA TRP A 115 -21.18 -3.56 -0.02
C TRP A 115 -20.44 -4.86 -0.30
N ASN A 116 -20.93 -5.98 0.25
CA ASN A 116 -20.34 -7.30 0.02
C ASN A 116 -20.46 -7.77 -1.43
N LYS A 117 -21.47 -7.30 -2.17
CA LYS A 117 -21.64 -7.59 -3.59
C LYS A 117 -20.89 -6.59 -4.48
N ARG A 118 -20.86 -5.32 -4.09
CA ARG A 118 -20.38 -4.21 -4.91
C ARG A 118 -18.85 -4.15 -4.99
N ALA A 119 -18.14 -4.53 -3.94
CA ALA A 119 -16.72 -4.22 -3.82
C ALA A 119 -15.90 -5.45 -3.43
N ARG A 120 -14.70 -5.54 -4.01
CA ARG A 120 -13.59 -6.40 -3.54
C ARG A 120 -12.33 -5.58 -3.24
N GLY A 121 -12.45 -4.26 -3.19
CA GLY A 121 -11.46 -3.35 -2.68
C GLY A 121 -12.10 -2.00 -2.38
N LEU A 122 -11.50 -1.25 -1.48
CA LEU A 122 -11.88 0.11 -1.10
C LEU A 122 -10.63 0.90 -0.72
N GLY A 123 -10.61 2.18 -1.07
CA GLY A 123 -9.57 3.12 -0.65
C GLY A 123 -9.68 3.52 0.83
N ALA A 124 -8.56 3.99 1.38
CA ALA A 124 -8.48 4.47 2.76
C ALA A 124 -9.01 5.90 2.92
N THR A 125 -9.57 6.19 4.09
CA THR A 125 -9.82 7.56 4.59
C THR A 125 -9.15 7.77 5.96
N PHE A 126 -9.17 8.99 6.50
CA PHE A 126 -8.67 9.24 7.85
C PHE A 126 -9.48 8.52 8.94
N GLU A 127 -10.78 8.35 8.73
CA GLU A 127 -11.69 7.62 9.63
C GLU A 127 -11.56 6.11 9.47
N ARG A 128 -11.38 5.64 8.23
CA ARG A 128 -11.15 4.23 7.89
C ARG A 128 -9.80 4.07 7.17
N PRO A 129 -8.67 4.12 7.89
CA PRO A 129 -7.35 4.08 7.25
C PRO A 129 -6.93 2.69 6.72
N ALA A 130 -7.84 1.93 6.14
CA ALA A 130 -7.53 0.67 5.45
C ALA A 130 -7.82 0.81 3.96
N VAL A 131 -6.81 0.52 3.15
CA VAL A 131 -7.00 0.15 1.75
C VAL A 131 -7.29 -1.35 1.74
N SER A 132 -8.27 -1.83 0.97
CA SER A 132 -8.52 -3.26 0.87
C SER A 132 -8.49 -3.80 -0.55
N CYS A 133 -8.15 -5.08 -0.67
CA CYS A 133 -8.15 -5.83 -1.92
C CYS A 133 -8.41 -7.33 -1.66
N GLY A 134 -9.09 -8.01 -2.57
CA GLY A 134 -9.24 -9.47 -2.55
C GLY A 134 -7.98 -10.18 -3.04
N GLU A 135 -7.60 -11.28 -2.38
CA GLU A 135 -6.45 -12.08 -2.82
C GLU A 135 -6.63 -12.69 -4.22
N GLU A 136 -7.88 -12.90 -4.66
CA GLU A 136 -8.16 -13.38 -6.01
C GLU A 136 -7.69 -12.42 -7.10
N ASN A 137 -7.65 -11.11 -6.81
CA ASN A 137 -7.15 -10.11 -7.74
C ASN A 137 -5.62 -10.07 -7.76
N LEU A 138 -4.99 -10.18 -6.58
CA LEU A 138 -3.52 -10.22 -6.47
C LEU A 138 -2.92 -11.47 -7.12
N LEU A 139 -3.59 -12.62 -6.97
CA LEU A 139 -3.08 -13.92 -7.40
C LEU A 139 -3.75 -14.44 -8.67
N LEU A 140 -4.55 -13.60 -9.35
CA LEU A 140 -5.19 -13.92 -10.63
C LEU A 140 -6.05 -15.19 -10.58
N TYR A 141 -6.82 -15.37 -9.51
CA TYR A 141 -7.69 -16.54 -9.41
C TYR A 141 -8.80 -16.48 -10.48
N PRO A 142 -9.25 -17.64 -10.99
CA PRO A 142 -10.42 -17.70 -11.84
C PRO A 142 -11.65 -17.09 -11.16
N LYS A 143 -12.46 -16.36 -11.94
CA LYS A 143 -13.70 -15.69 -11.49
C LYS A 143 -13.48 -14.48 -10.57
N ASP A 144 -12.28 -13.92 -10.51
CA ASP A 144 -12.11 -12.57 -9.98
C ASP A 144 -13.04 -11.60 -10.75
N PRO A 145 -13.98 -10.92 -10.06
CA PRO A 145 -14.87 -9.94 -10.70
C PRO A 145 -14.13 -8.78 -11.37
N TYR A 146 -12.86 -8.55 -11.00
CA TYR A 146 -11.99 -7.48 -11.49
C TYR A 146 -10.78 -8.00 -12.28
N SER A 147 -10.86 -9.18 -12.88
CA SER A 147 -9.78 -9.85 -13.63
C SER A 147 -9.12 -9.07 -14.78
N LYS A 148 -9.64 -7.89 -15.16
CA LYS A 148 -9.08 -7.02 -16.20
C LYS A 148 -8.30 -5.82 -15.65
N GLU A 149 -8.21 -5.69 -14.33
CA GLU A 149 -7.52 -4.59 -13.65
C GLU A 149 -6.82 -5.10 -12.38
N ASN A 150 -5.99 -4.24 -11.79
CA ASN A 150 -5.36 -4.53 -10.51
C ASN A 150 -5.91 -3.58 -9.45
N ILE A 151 -6.73 -4.14 -8.56
CA ILE A 151 -7.45 -3.41 -7.51
C ILE A 151 -6.48 -2.85 -6.47
N LEU A 152 -5.38 -3.53 -6.18
CA LEU A 152 -4.33 -2.95 -5.32
C LEU A 152 -3.81 -1.65 -5.95
N ILE A 153 -3.40 -1.68 -7.22
CA ILE A 153 -2.83 -0.50 -7.88
C ILE A 153 -3.84 0.66 -7.87
N HIS A 154 -5.12 0.38 -8.17
CA HIS A 154 -6.17 1.38 -8.17
C HIS A 154 -6.39 2.01 -6.78
N GLU A 155 -6.74 1.20 -5.79
CA GLU A 155 -7.13 1.70 -4.47
C GLU A 155 -5.93 2.26 -3.69
N PHE A 156 -4.74 1.70 -3.93
CA PHE A 156 -3.52 2.21 -3.32
C PHE A 156 -3.07 3.54 -3.96
N ALA A 157 -3.34 3.78 -5.26
CA ALA A 157 -3.10 5.09 -5.86
C ALA A 157 -3.97 6.18 -5.20
N HIS A 158 -5.26 5.89 -4.95
CA HIS A 158 -6.12 6.79 -4.16
C HIS A 158 -5.55 7.04 -2.76
N ALA A 159 -5.02 6.01 -2.10
CA ALA A 159 -4.42 6.18 -0.78
C ALA A 159 -3.11 6.97 -0.81
N ILE A 160 -2.26 6.77 -1.81
CA ILE A 160 -1.05 7.58 -2.01
C ILE A 160 -1.44 9.05 -2.14
N HIS A 161 -2.44 9.34 -2.98
CA HIS A 161 -2.93 10.70 -3.21
C HIS A 161 -3.50 11.32 -1.93
N ASN A 162 -4.53 10.69 -1.36
CA ASN A 162 -5.32 11.28 -0.27
C ASN A 162 -4.62 11.23 1.10
N MET A 163 -3.81 10.19 1.35
CA MET A 163 -3.25 9.90 2.68
C MET A 163 -1.75 10.12 2.77
N GLY A 164 -1.07 10.34 1.64
CA GLY A 164 0.38 10.59 1.58
C GLY A 164 0.72 11.94 0.96
N LEU A 165 0.40 12.12 -0.33
CA LEU A 165 0.74 13.31 -1.10
C LEU A 165 0.11 14.58 -0.53
N SER A 166 -1.10 14.49 0.03
CA SER A 166 -1.75 15.58 0.75
C SER A 166 -0.90 16.19 1.88
N GLU A 167 0.06 15.44 2.45
CA GLU A 167 1.03 15.96 3.43
C GLU A 167 2.42 16.25 2.83
N THR A 168 2.85 15.49 1.82
CA THR A 168 4.24 15.55 1.33
C THR A 168 4.46 16.47 0.13
N ASP A 169 3.40 16.78 -0.63
CA ASP A 169 3.47 17.65 -1.81
C ASP A 169 2.18 18.49 -1.94
N PRO A 170 2.12 19.64 -1.25
CA PRO A 170 0.95 20.52 -1.26
C PRO A 170 0.57 21.08 -2.63
N THR A 171 1.45 20.98 -3.63
CA THR A 171 1.22 21.50 -5.00
C THR A 171 0.82 20.40 -5.98
N PHE A 172 0.69 19.14 -5.53
CA PHE A 172 0.39 18.00 -6.39
C PHE A 172 -0.93 18.19 -7.15
N ASP A 173 -2.01 18.56 -6.46
CA ASP A 173 -3.35 18.70 -7.04
C ASP A 173 -3.40 19.77 -8.14
N GLU A 174 -2.75 20.92 -7.90
CA GLU A 174 -2.66 21.99 -8.88
C GLU A 174 -1.96 21.53 -10.16
N ARG A 175 -0.84 20.80 -10.04
CA ARG A 175 -0.11 20.28 -11.20
C ARG A 175 -0.88 19.16 -11.91
N LEU A 176 -1.61 18.32 -11.16
CA LEU A 176 -2.43 17.26 -11.71
C LEU A 176 -3.56 17.84 -12.56
N GLU A 177 -4.28 18.84 -12.03
CA GLU A 177 -5.36 19.52 -12.75
C GLU A 177 -4.84 20.19 -14.02
N ALA A 178 -3.77 20.98 -13.92
CA ALA A 178 -3.17 21.65 -15.08
C ALA A 178 -2.73 20.66 -16.17
N THR A 179 -2.21 19.49 -15.77
CA THR A 179 -1.81 18.42 -16.71
C THR A 179 -3.02 17.77 -17.36
N TYR A 180 -4.08 17.51 -16.58
CA TYR A 180 -5.33 16.97 -17.09
C TYR A 180 -5.98 17.91 -18.12
N GLU A 181 -6.09 19.20 -17.80
CA GLU A 181 -6.61 20.23 -18.71
C GLU A 181 -5.81 20.29 -20.02
N ALA A 182 -4.48 20.20 -19.94
CA ALA A 182 -3.61 20.17 -21.11
C ALA A 182 -3.86 18.91 -21.96
N ALA A 183 -3.94 17.73 -21.34
CA ALA A 183 -4.20 16.46 -22.04
C ALA A 183 -5.56 16.46 -22.74
N VAL A 184 -6.61 16.97 -22.09
CA VAL A 184 -7.95 17.10 -22.68
C VAL A 184 -7.93 18.04 -23.88
N LYS A 185 -7.20 19.16 -23.79
CA LYS A 185 -7.02 20.10 -24.91
C LYS A 185 -6.32 19.46 -26.10
N GLU A 186 -5.34 18.59 -25.84
CA GLU A 186 -4.60 17.84 -26.84
C GLU A 186 -5.34 16.58 -27.34
N ARG A 187 -6.44 16.18 -26.69
CA ARG A 187 -7.23 14.99 -26.98
C ARG A 187 -6.42 13.68 -26.86
N LEU A 188 -5.58 13.62 -25.84
CA LEU A 188 -4.87 12.41 -25.42
C LEU A 188 -5.78 11.44 -24.65
#